data_AF-A0A2I1I7X2-F1
#
_entry.id   AF-A0A2I1I7X2-F1
#
_cell.length_a   1.000
_cell.length_b   1.000
_cell.length_c   1.000
_cell.angle_alpha   90.00
_cell.angle_beta   90.00
_cell.angle_gamma   90.00
#
_symmetry.space_group_name_H-M   'P 1'
#
loop_
_entity.id
_entity.type
_entity.pdbx_description
1 polymer ?
#
loop_
_entity_poly.entity_id
_entity_poly.type
_entity_poly.pdbx_seq_one_letter_code
_entity_poly.pdbx_strand_id
1 'polypeptide(L)' 'MAGFALAPDVYSGPTIEHAVTGGESVWSLAQGVDTDRSLEDVVTDIQRLNGIEGGLQVGQKVILPLN' A
#
# COMPACT_ATOMS: atom_id res chain seq x y z
N MET A 1 30.29 -4.00 -17.77
CA MET A 1 28.85 -4.12 -18.08
C MET A 1 28.10 -3.70 -16.85
N ALA A 2 27.44 -2.54 -16.86
CA ALA A 2 26.67 -2.06 -15.70
C ALA A 2 25.25 -2.60 -15.81
N GLY A 3 24.85 -3.46 -14.87
CA GLY A 3 23.48 -3.94 -14.76
C GLY A 3 22.63 -2.85 -14.13
N PHE A 4 21.73 -2.25 -14.91
CA PHE A 4 20.62 -1.49 -14.37
C PHE A 4 19.66 -2.51 -13.73
N ALA A 5 19.69 -2.61 -12.40
CA ALA A 5 18.58 -3.20 -11.68
C ALA A 5 17.42 -2.21 -11.81
N LEU A 6 16.44 -2.52 -12.67
CA LEU A 6 15.12 -1.91 -12.59
C LEU A 6 14.53 -2.39 -11.26
N ALA A 7 14.82 -1.69 -10.17
CA ALA A 7 14.01 -1.84 -8.97
C ALA A 7 12.58 -1.47 -9.38
N PRO A 8 11.58 -2.32 -9.11
CA PRO A 8 10.20 -1.96 -9.37
C PRO A 8 9.94 -0.62 -8.67
N ASP A 9 9.31 0.33 -9.37
CA ASP A 9 9.03 1.67 -8.86
C ASP A 9 8.43 1.57 -7.46
N VAL A 10 9.26 1.89 -6.45
CA VAL A 10 8.82 1.98 -5.06
C VAL A 10 8.01 3.25 -4.99
N TYR A 11 6.74 3.13 -4.60
CA TYR A 11 5.89 4.29 -4.37
C TYR A 11 6.65 5.33 -3.54
N SER A 12 6.91 6.48 -4.14
CA SER A 12 7.72 7.57 -3.56
C SER A 12 6.88 8.83 -3.29
N GLY A 13 5.55 8.70 -3.34
CA GLY A 13 4.59 9.76 -3.08
C GLY A 13 4.31 9.98 -1.59
N PRO A 14 3.46 10.96 -1.25
CA PRO A 14 3.04 11.19 0.13
C PRO A 14 2.28 9.99 0.69
N THR A 15 2.49 9.70 1.98
CA THR A 15 1.84 8.59 2.67
C THR A 15 1.21 9.02 3.98
N ILE A 16 0.19 8.30 4.42
CA ILE A 16 -0.42 8.45 5.75
C ILE A 16 -0.36 7.12 6.52
N GLU A 17 -0.23 7.19 7.84
CA GLU A 17 -0.37 6.02 8.71
C GLU A 17 -1.84 5.85 9.12
N HIS A 18 -2.41 4.69 8.82
CA HIS A 18 -3.76 4.28 9.21
C HIS A 18 -3.71 3.12 10.19
N ALA A 19 -4.55 3.15 11.23
CA ALA A 19 -4.70 2.03 12.16
C ALA A 19 -5.86 1.15 11.71
N VAL A 20 -5.57 -0.11 11.38
CA VAL A 20 -6.56 -1.09 10.92
C VAL A 20 -7.67 -1.27 11.97
N THR A 21 -8.90 -1.13 11.55
CA THR A 21 -10.11 -1.38 12.34
C THR A 21 -10.72 -2.74 12.00
N GLY A 22 -11.63 -3.22 12.86
CA GLY A 22 -12.24 -4.53 12.72
C GLY A 22 -12.97 -4.71 11.38
N GLY A 23 -12.55 -5.71 10.61
CA GLY A 23 -13.16 -6.04 9.31
C GLY A 23 -12.50 -5.39 8.09
N GLU A 24 -11.44 -4.58 8.29
CA GLU A 24 -10.69 -4.00 7.18
C GLU A 24 -9.73 -5.01 6.54
N SER A 25 -9.56 -4.85 5.23
CA SER A 25 -8.63 -5.58 4.38
C SER A 25 -7.82 -4.58 3.57
N VAL A 26 -6.69 -5.01 2.99
CA VAL A 26 -5.90 -4.12 2.12
C VAL A 26 -6.76 -3.56 0.98
N TRP A 27 -7.68 -4.38 0.45
CA TRP A 27 -8.62 -3.97 -0.59
C TRP A 27 -9.63 -2.92 -0.13
N SER A 28 -10.12 -2.98 1.11
CA SER A 28 -11.01 -1.95 1.64
C SER A 28 -10.26 -0.65 1.95
N LEU A 29 -9.01 -0.74 2.43
CA LEU A 29 -8.17 0.43 2.65
C LEU A 29 -7.82 1.13 1.34
N ALA A 30 -7.46 0.36 0.30
CA ALA A 30 -7.13 0.90 -1.01
C ALA A 30 -8.30 1.65 -1.67
N GLN A 31 -9.55 1.21 -1.45
CA GLN A 31 -10.74 1.92 -1.93
C GLN A 31 -10.97 3.27 -1.24
N GLY A 32 -10.40 3.47 -0.05
CA GLY A 32 -10.47 4.73 0.69
C GLY A 32 -9.37 5.71 0.31
N VAL A 33 -8.41 5.31 -0.54
CA VAL A 33 -7.35 6.19 -1.05
C VAL A 33 -7.92 7.02 -2.19
N ASP A 34 -7.75 8.34 -2.10
CA ASP A 34 -8.16 9.27 -3.15
C ASP A 34 -7.09 9.29 -4.25
N THR A 35 -7.32 8.53 -5.34
CA THR A 35 -6.34 8.38 -6.44
C THR A 35 -7.04 8.07 -7.76
N ASP A 36 -6.43 8.50 -8.86
CA ASP A 36 -6.85 8.17 -10.23
C ASP A 36 -6.28 6.81 -10.71
N ARG A 37 -5.46 6.15 -9.89
CA ARG A 37 -4.80 4.88 -10.23
C ARG A 37 -5.73 3.68 -10.04
N SER A 38 -5.38 2.58 -10.70
CA SER A 38 -6.09 1.30 -10.54
C SER A 38 -6.00 0.79 -9.11
N LEU A 39 -7.11 0.24 -8.59
CA LEU A 39 -7.18 -0.29 -7.22
C LEU A 39 -6.13 -1.39 -6.96
N GLU A 40 -5.82 -2.21 -7.98
CA GLU A 40 -4.80 -3.25 -7.92
C GLU A 40 -3.38 -2.70 -7.70
N ASP A 41 -3.07 -1.55 -8.32
CA ASP A 41 -1.78 -0.89 -8.15
C ASP A 41 -1.66 -0.31 -6.75
N VAL A 42 -2.74 0.29 -6.24
CA VAL A 42 -2.80 0.83 -4.87
C VAL A 42 -2.65 -0.26 -3.83
N VAL A 43 -3.31 -1.41 -4.02
CA VAL A 43 -3.17 -2.59 -3.16
C VAL A 43 -1.73 -3.09 -3.15
N THR A 44 -1.12 -3.18 -4.33
CA THR A 44 0.29 -3.61 -4.49
C THR A 44 1.23 -2.65 -3.76
N ASP A 45 0.99 -1.34 -3.86
CA ASP A 45 1.79 -0.33 -3.17
C ASP A 45 1.63 -0.43 -1.65
N ILE A 46 0.40 -0.54 -1.14
CA ILE A 46 0.15 -0.72 0.30
C ILE A 46 0.85 -1.99 0.81
N GLN A 47 0.76 -3.11 0.07
CA GLN A 47 1.42 -4.35 0.46
C GLN A 47 2.95 -4.20 0.52
N ARG A 48 3.55 -3.57 -0.48
CA ARG A 48 5.00 -3.34 -0.54
C ARG A 48 5.49 -2.37 0.54
N LEU A 49 4.79 -1.25 0.73
CA LEU A 49 5.13 -0.23 1.73
C LEU A 49 5.15 -0.80 3.16
N ASN A 50 4.31 -1.81 3.42
CA ASN A 50 4.13 -2.37 4.75
C ASN A 50 4.69 -3.79 4.90
N GLY A 51 5.23 -4.39 3.85
CA GLY A 51 5.65 -5.80 3.85
C GLY A 51 4.51 -6.77 4.18
N ILE A 52 3.29 -6.49 3.70
CA ILE A 52 2.11 -7.32 3.96
C ILE A 52 2.02 -8.41 2.89
N GLU A 53 2.21 -9.66 3.29
CA GLU A 53 2.03 -10.84 2.44
C GLU A 53 0.72 -11.59 2.72
N GLY A 54 -0.09 -11.10 3.67
CA GLY A 54 -1.31 -11.78 4.16
C GLY A 54 -2.40 -10.83 4.63
N GLY A 55 -3.29 -11.32 5.50
CA GLY A 55 -4.38 -10.53 6.05
C GLY A 55 -3.92 -9.46 7.05
N LEU A 56 -4.72 -8.41 7.21
CA LEU A 56 -4.48 -7.36 8.19
C LEU A 56 -4.94 -7.77 9.59
N GLN A 57 -4.21 -7.30 10.61
CA GLN A 57 -4.61 -7.45 12.01
C GLN A 57 -5.21 -6.15 12.53
N VAL A 58 -6.26 -6.25 13.36
CA VAL A 58 -6.85 -5.06 14.00
C VAL A 58 -5.81 -4.38 14.89
N GLY A 59 -5.70 -3.06 14.80
CA GLY A 59 -4.71 -2.25 15.49
C GLY A 59 -3.34 -2.22 14.80
N GLN A 60 -3.15 -2.97 13.72
CA GLN A 60 -1.94 -2.86 12.90
C GLN A 60 -1.86 -1.48 12.27
N LYS A 61 -0.67 -0.88 12.29
CA LYS A 61 -0.37 0.35 11.59
C LYS A 61 -0.02 0.03 10.14
N VAL A 62 -0.73 0.64 9.21
CA VAL A 62 -0.58 0.44 7.77
C VAL A 62 -0.35 1.80 7.12
N ILE A 63 0.75 1.92 6.38
CA ILE A 63 1.07 3.06 5.55
C ILE A 63 0.24 2.99 4.26
N LEU A 64 -0.54 4.03 4.00
CA LEU A 64 -1.35 4.17 2.80
C LEU A 64 -0.75 5.26 1.89
N PRO A 65 -0.71 5.05 0.56
CA PRO A 65 -0.41 6.11 -0.39
C PRO A 65 -1.55 7.15 -0.37
N LEU A 66 -1.23 8.43 -0.57
CA LEU A 66 -2.23 9.51 -0.60
C LEU A 66 -2.61 9.96 -2.00
N ASN A 67 -1.89 9.50 -3.03
CA ASN A 67 -2.01 9.95 -4.42
C ASN A 67 -1.74 8.80 -5.39
#